data_AF-A0A3A9BZQ4-F1
#
_entry.id   AF-A0A3A9BZQ4-F1
#
_cell.length_a   1.000
_cell.length_b   1.000
_cell.length_c   1.000
_cell.angle_alpha   90.00
_cell.angle_beta   90.00
_cell.angle_gamma   90.00
#
_symmetry.space_group_name_H-M   'P 1'
#
loop_
_entity.id
_entity.type
_entity.pdbx_description
1 polymer ?
#
loop_
_entity_poly.entity_id
_entity_poly.type
_entity_poly.pdbx_seq_one_letter_code
_entity_poly.pdbx_strand_id
1 'polypeptide(L)'
;MVLILAYVGYKTSQFLWLPFSIQSALVSLFFFAVGYEYRRNHLLEKKISVWWIGVIFSVWVLAFLYGGQLNLVSCYFGNGLFDIIGALCGSYIVLRFSMLLEKVTFVNHLMEFIGRNTLPILCFHLIELNTFPWGEIREMYIQSGFGYFGLFALTVKYAWVFLMLGVAYLIPAFRKIYGINS
;
A
#
# COMPACT_ATOMS: atom_id res chain seq x y z
N MET A 1 -24.86 -5.52 0.46
CA MET A 1 -24.57 -4.37 -0.42
C MET A 1 -23.09 -4.31 -0.82
N VAL A 2 -22.14 -4.24 0.11
CA VAL A 2 -20.70 -4.12 -0.22
C VAL A 2 -20.15 -5.28 -1.07
N LEU A 3 -20.53 -6.53 -0.78
CA LEU A 3 -20.14 -7.70 -1.58
C LEU A 3 -20.61 -7.62 -3.04
N ILE A 4 -21.82 -7.08 -3.26
CA ILE A 4 -22.38 -6.91 -4.60
C ILE A 4 -21.58 -5.87 -5.37
N LEU A 5 -21.24 -4.75 -4.71
CA LEU A 5 -20.42 -3.68 -5.31
C LEU A 5 -19.01 -4.18 -5.65
N ALA A 6 -18.39 -4.95 -4.76
CA ALA A 6 -17.08 -5.54 -5.02
C ALA A 6 -17.11 -6.54 -6.18
N TYR A 7 -18.15 -7.39 -6.25
CA TYR A 7 -18.33 -8.32 -7.37
C TYR A 7 -18.57 -7.59 -8.70
N VAL A 8 -19.38 -6.53 -8.70
CA VAL A 8 -19.59 -5.68 -9.88
C VAL A 8 -18.27 -5.05 -10.31
N GLY A 9 -17.52 -4.44 -9.38
CA GLY A 9 -16.20 -3.85 -9.66
C GLY A 9 -15.23 -4.85 -10.29
N TYR A 10 -15.17 -6.07 -9.75
CA TYR A 10 -14.35 -7.17 -10.27
C TYR A 10 -14.79 -7.63 -11.66
N LYS A 11 -16.09 -7.77 -11.90
CA LYS A 11 -16.59 -8.18 -13.22
C LYS A 11 -16.38 -7.09 -14.25
N THR A 12 -16.66 -5.84 -13.93
CA THR A 12 -16.46 -4.74 -14.87
C THR A 12 -14.99 -4.59 -15.25
N SER A 13 -14.03 -4.82 -14.35
CA SER A 13 -12.60 -4.70 -14.66
C SER A 13 -12.10 -5.73 -15.69
N GLN A 14 -12.81 -6.85 -15.87
CA GLN A 14 -12.49 -7.85 -16.90
C GLN A 14 -12.94 -7.43 -18.30
N PHE A 15 -13.89 -6.49 -18.40
CA PHE A 15 -14.44 -6.04 -19.70
C PHE A 15 -13.93 -4.66 -20.11
N LEU A 16 -13.81 -3.72 -19.17
CA LEU A 16 -13.57 -2.31 -19.46
C LEU A 16 -12.82 -1.68 -18.29
N TRP A 17 -11.66 -1.06 -18.51
CA TRP A 17 -10.96 -0.34 -17.45
C TRP A 17 -11.45 1.10 -17.37
N LEU A 18 -12.11 1.46 -16.26
CA LEU A 18 -12.65 2.81 -16.07
C LEU A 18 -11.58 3.81 -15.61
N PRO A 19 -11.69 5.10 -15.97
CA PRO A 19 -10.81 6.14 -15.45
C PRO A 19 -10.95 6.26 -13.92
N PHE A 20 -9.91 6.78 -13.27
CA PHE A 20 -9.81 6.94 -11.80
C PHE A 20 -9.78 5.63 -10.98
N SER A 21 -9.56 4.47 -11.62
CA SER A 21 -9.46 3.17 -10.93
C SER A 21 -10.65 2.85 -10.01
N ILE A 22 -11.85 3.32 -10.39
CA ILE A 22 -13.10 3.14 -9.62
C ILE A 22 -13.34 1.65 -9.31
N GLN A 23 -12.95 0.77 -10.21
CA GLN A 23 -13.12 -0.68 -10.04
C GLN A 23 -12.30 -1.24 -8.90
N SER A 24 -11.02 -0.85 -8.80
CA SER A 24 -10.16 -1.20 -7.68
C SER A 24 -10.70 -0.61 -6.37
N ALA A 25 -11.21 0.63 -6.41
CA ALA A 25 -11.87 1.24 -5.26
C ALA A 25 -13.09 0.41 -4.80
N LEU A 26 -13.96 -0.03 -5.72
CA LEU A 26 -15.12 -0.87 -5.40
C LEU A 26 -14.74 -2.22 -4.80
N VAL A 27 -13.70 -2.86 -5.32
CA VAL A 27 -13.17 -4.11 -4.76
C VAL A 27 -12.56 -3.89 -3.37
N SER A 28 -11.84 -2.78 -3.17
CA SER A 28 -11.24 -2.44 -1.88
C SER A 28 -12.28 -2.19 -0.78
N LEU A 29 -13.51 -1.75 -1.13
CA LEU A 29 -14.61 -1.57 -0.16
C LEU A 29 -14.91 -2.85 0.61
N PHE A 30 -14.72 -4.02 0.01
CA PHE A 30 -14.84 -5.29 0.72
C PHE A 30 -13.85 -5.39 1.88
N PHE A 31 -12.57 -5.10 1.64
CA PHE A 31 -11.53 -5.10 2.68
C PHE A 31 -11.80 -4.03 3.74
N PHE A 32 -12.27 -2.85 3.35
CA PHE A 32 -12.68 -1.80 4.29
C PHE A 32 -13.86 -2.23 5.17
N ALA A 33 -14.87 -2.89 4.61
CA ALA A 33 -16.01 -3.37 5.37
C ALA A 33 -15.60 -4.45 6.38
N VAL A 34 -14.72 -5.37 5.98
CA VAL A 34 -14.14 -6.35 6.89
C VAL A 34 -13.38 -5.63 8.01
N GLY A 35 -12.46 -4.73 7.68
CA GLY A 35 -11.71 -3.93 8.67
C GLY A 35 -12.60 -3.12 9.62
N TYR A 36 -13.71 -2.58 9.10
CA TYR A 36 -14.71 -1.87 9.91
C TYR A 36 -15.36 -2.79 10.93
N GLU A 37 -15.76 -4.01 10.54
CA GLU A 37 -16.29 -5.02 11.48
C GLU A 37 -15.25 -5.47 12.51
N TYR A 38 -13.97 -5.59 12.11
CA TYR A 38 -12.88 -5.86 13.06
C TYR A 38 -12.75 -4.78 14.13
N ARG A 39 -12.83 -3.50 13.72
CA ARG A 39 -12.79 -2.36 14.63
C ARG A 39 -14.03 -2.28 15.51
N ARG A 40 -15.22 -2.38 14.92
CA ARG A 40 -16.51 -2.29 15.62
C ARG A 40 -16.65 -3.33 16.73
N ASN A 41 -16.17 -4.54 16.50
CA ASN A 41 -16.27 -5.64 17.44
C ASN A 41 -15.03 -5.77 18.36
N HIS A 42 -14.12 -4.77 18.34
CA HIS A 42 -12.86 -4.75 19.09
C HIS A 42 -12.05 -6.06 18.95
N LEU A 43 -12.10 -6.72 17.78
CA LEU A 43 -11.48 -8.04 17.56
C LEU A 43 -9.95 -7.98 17.60
N LEU A 44 -9.38 -6.80 17.35
CA LEU A 44 -7.96 -6.53 17.49
C LEU A 44 -7.52 -6.42 18.96
N GLU A 45 -8.42 -6.13 19.89
CA GLU A 45 -8.08 -6.01 21.33
C GLU A 45 -8.26 -7.34 22.07
N LYS A 46 -9.11 -8.23 21.55
CA LYS A 46 -9.31 -9.57 22.13
C LYS A 46 -8.00 -10.34 22.17
N LYS A 47 -7.66 -10.91 23.33
CA LYS A 47 -6.50 -11.78 23.47
C LYS A 47 -6.77 -13.08 22.72
N ILE A 48 -6.01 -13.32 21.66
CA ILE A 48 -6.01 -14.58 20.91
C ILE A 48 -4.84 -15.41 21.41
N SER A 49 -5.04 -16.73 21.53
CA SER A 49 -3.96 -17.67 21.87
C SER A 49 -2.83 -17.58 20.85
N VAL A 50 -1.57 -17.67 21.31
CA VAL A 50 -0.37 -17.68 20.46
C VAL A 50 -0.47 -18.76 19.38
N TRP A 51 -1.10 -19.90 19.70
CA TRP A 51 -1.32 -20.98 18.74
C TRP A 51 -2.17 -20.53 17.54
N TRP A 52 -3.26 -19.81 17.78
CA TRP A 52 -4.11 -19.27 16.71
C TRP A 52 -3.41 -18.20 15.88
N ILE A 53 -2.56 -17.37 16.49
CA ILE A 53 -1.73 -16.42 15.76
C ILE A 53 -0.75 -17.18 14.84
N GLY A 54 -0.16 -18.27 15.33
CA GLY A 54 0.68 -19.16 14.52
C GLY A 54 -0.07 -19.75 13.32
N VAL A 55 -1.32 -20.19 13.50
CA VAL A 55 -2.17 -20.68 12.40
C VAL A 55 -2.42 -19.58 11.36
N ILE A 56 -2.81 -18.37 11.79
CA ILE A 56 -3.06 -17.24 10.88
C ILE A 56 -1.77 -16.87 10.10
N PHE A 57 -0.62 -16.90 10.79
CA PHE A 57 0.68 -16.66 10.17
C PHE A 57 1.05 -17.74 9.14
N SER A 58 0.84 -19.01 9.46
CA SER A 58 1.05 -20.10 8.52
C SER A 58 0.17 -19.97 7.28
N VAL A 59 -1.11 -19.60 7.44
CA VAL A 59 -2.02 -19.37 6.30
C VAL A 59 -1.52 -18.21 5.44
N TRP A 60 -1.05 -17.12 6.05
CA TRP A 60 -0.47 -16.01 5.30
C TRP A 60 0.80 -16.41 4.53
N VAL A 61 1.70 -17.18 5.14
CA VAL A 61 2.93 -17.68 4.48
C VAL A 61 2.57 -18.63 3.33
N LEU A 62 1.62 -19.55 3.54
CA LEU A 62 1.14 -20.44 2.48
C LEU A 62 0.52 -19.64 1.34
N ALA A 63 -0.29 -18.63 1.65
CA ALA A 63 -0.84 -17.73 0.64
C ALA A 63 0.25 -16.94 -0.08
N PHE A 64 1.33 -16.54 0.60
CA PHE A 64 2.45 -15.90 -0.07
C PHE A 64 3.20 -16.85 -1.02
N LEU A 65 3.43 -18.10 -0.61
CA LEU A 65 4.17 -19.10 -1.39
C LEU A 65 3.39 -19.63 -2.61
N TYR A 66 2.09 -19.88 -2.44
CA TYR A 66 1.24 -20.49 -3.47
C TYR A 66 0.29 -19.49 -4.16
N GLY A 67 0.01 -18.35 -3.51
CA GLY A 67 -1.05 -17.40 -3.89
C GLY A 67 -0.65 -15.92 -3.91
N GLY A 68 0.63 -15.61 -4.07
CA GLY A 68 1.15 -14.24 -4.05
C GLY A 68 0.74 -13.33 -5.22
N GLN A 69 -0.36 -13.62 -5.91
CA GLN A 69 -0.81 -12.92 -7.12
C GLN A 69 -2.00 -11.98 -6.88
N LEU A 70 -2.22 -11.54 -5.64
CA LEU A 70 -3.22 -10.53 -5.35
C LEU A 70 -2.72 -9.15 -5.82
N ASN A 71 -3.29 -8.64 -6.90
CA ASN A 71 -3.10 -7.27 -7.31
C ASN A 71 -4.43 -6.51 -7.26
N LEU A 72 -4.66 -5.85 -6.13
CA LEU A 72 -5.87 -5.10 -5.84
C LEU A 72 -6.05 -3.93 -6.80
N VAL A 73 -4.95 -3.31 -7.25
CA VAL A 73 -4.98 -2.18 -8.21
C VAL A 73 -5.50 -2.64 -9.57
N SER A 74 -5.11 -3.83 -10.02
CA SER A 74 -5.55 -4.43 -11.28
C SER A 74 -6.80 -5.30 -11.15
N CYS A 75 -7.43 -5.34 -9.96
CA CYS A 75 -8.53 -6.27 -9.63
C CYS A 75 -8.21 -7.73 -10.00
N TYR A 76 -6.94 -8.12 -9.91
CA TYR A 76 -6.46 -9.44 -10.31
C TYR A 76 -6.26 -10.33 -9.08
N PHE A 77 -6.89 -11.50 -9.13
CA PHE A 77 -6.83 -12.53 -8.08
C PHE A 77 -6.44 -13.85 -8.75
N GLY A 78 -5.13 -14.15 -8.79
CA GLY A 78 -4.59 -15.31 -9.49
C GLY A 78 -5.20 -16.63 -9.02
N ASN A 79 -5.37 -16.81 -7.70
CA ASN A 79 -6.01 -18.00 -7.11
C ASN A 79 -7.36 -17.68 -6.46
N GLY A 80 -7.99 -16.57 -6.86
CA GLY A 80 -9.32 -16.18 -6.41
C GLY A 80 -9.43 -15.99 -4.89
N LEU A 81 -10.22 -16.83 -4.24
CA LEU A 81 -10.54 -16.71 -2.81
C LEU A 81 -9.34 -16.96 -1.90
N PHE A 82 -8.39 -17.80 -2.33
CA PHE A 82 -7.21 -18.12 -1.52
C PHE A 82 -6.34 -16.89 -1.27
N ASP A 83 -6.16 -16.07 -2.30
CA ASP A 83 -5.42 -14.81 -2.25
C ASP A 83 -6.11 -13.79 -1.31
N ILE A 84 -7.45 -13.76 -1.32
CA ILE A 84 -8.25 -12.89 -0.44
C ILE A 84 -8.09 -13.29 1.03
N ILE A 85 -8.19 -14.60 1.33
CA ILE A 85 -8.00 -15.12 2.69
C ILE A 85 -6.57 -14.82 3.17
N GLY A 86 -5.58 -15.08 2.32
CA GLY A 86 -4.18 -14.75 2.58
C GLY A 86 -3.96 -13.28 2.90
N ALA A 87 -4.55 -12.38 2.12
CA ALA A 87 -4.45 -10.93 2.35
C ALA A 87 -5.15 -10.49 3.64
N LEU A 88 -6.28 -11.09 4.01
CA LEU A 88 -6.96 -10.80 5.28
C LEU A 88 -6.11 -11.28 6.47
N CYS A 89 -5.56 -12.49 6.41
CA CYS A 89 -4.66 -13.03 7.43
C CYS A 89 -3.39 -12.18 7.57
N GLY A 90 -2.76 -11.81 6.45
CA GLY A 90 -1.59 -10.93 6.43
C GLY A 90 -1.89 -9.56 7.01
N SER A 91 -3.01 -8.94 6.59
CA SER A 91 -3.46 -7.65 7.13
C SER A 91 -3.66 -7.71 8.64
N TYR A 92 -4.27 -8.79 9.16
CA TYR A 92 -4.46 -8.97 10.61
C TYR A 92 -3.14 -9.02 11.37
N ILE A 93 -2.14 -9.76 10.86
CA ILE A 93 -0.81 -9.88 11.46
C ILE A 93 -0.08 -8.53 11.43
N VAL A 94 -0.13 -7.83 10.30
CA VAL A 94 0.50 -6.51 10.13
C VAL A 94 -0.13 -5.49 11.09
N LEU A 95 -1.46 -5.50 11.25
CA LEU A 95 -2.14 -4.63 12.22
C LEU A 95 -1.74 -4.96 13.66
N ARG A 96 -1.68 -6.25 14.01
CA ARG A 96 -1.17 -6.70 15.32
C ARG A 96 0.25 -6.21 15.56
N PHE A 97 1.14 -6.42 14.61
CA PHE A 97 2.53 -5.99 14.70
C PHE A 97 2.64 -4.46 14.83
N SER A 98 1.81 -3.72 14.10
CA SER A 98 1.75 -2.25 14.19
C SER A 98 1.37 -1.78 15.59
N MET A 99 0.40 -2.42 16.25
CA MET A 99 0.05 -2.12 17.66
C MET A 99 1.17 -2.46 18.65
N LEU A 100 2.04 -3.44 18.33
CA LEU A 100 3.24 -3.70 19.14
C LEU A 100 4.29 -2.61 18.94
N LEU A 101 4.50 -2.18 17.69
CA LEU A 101 5.44 -1.12 17.33
C LEU A 101 5.04 0.25 17.87
N GLU A 102 3.75 0.51 18.02
CA GLU A 102 3.22 1.75 18.61
C GLU A 102 3.78 2.01 20.02
N LYS A 103 4.17 0.96 20.76
CA LYS A 103 4.79 1.06 22.08
C LYS A 103 6.21 1.66 22.05
N VAL A 104 6.85 1.71 20.89
CA VAL A 104 8.18 2.28 20.70
C VAL A 104 8.02 3.71 20.20
N THR A 105 8.26 4.68 21.08
CA THR A 105 8.01 6.12 20.83
C THR A 105 8.66 6.64 19.54
N PHE A 106 9.91 6.26 19.28
CA PHE A 106 10.61 6.67 18.06
C PHE A 106 9.95 6.14 16.78
N VAL A 107 9.61 4.84 16.76
CA VAL A 107 8.99 4.21 15.60
C VAL A 107 7.58 4.78 15.39
N ASN A 108 6.84 5.01 16.47
CA ASN A 108 5.51 5.60 16.40
C ASN A 108 5.55 6.99 15.75
N HIS A 109 6.44 7.88 16.21
CA HIS A 109 6.57 9.22 15.61
C HIS A 109 6.99 9.17 14.13
N LEU A 110 7.90 8.26 13.77
CA LEU A 110 8.30 8.09 12.37
C LEU A 110 7.14 7.59 11.51
N MET A 111 6.41 6.58 11.97
CA MET A 111 5.24 6.03 11.27
C MET A 111 4.11 7.05 11.16
N GLU A 112 3.90 7.86 12.20
CA GLU A 112 2.94 8.96 12.20
C GLU A 112 3.33 10.03 11.17
N PHE A 113 4.60 10.42 11.13
CA PHE A 113 5.12 11.38 10.15
C PHE A 113 4.94 10.87 8.72
N ILE A 114 5.38 9.64 8.44
CA ILE A 114 5.24 9.04 7.10
C ILE A 114 3.74 8.90 6.76
N GLY A 115 2.93 8.45 7.72
CA GLY A 115 1.48 8.28 7.58
C GLY A 115 0.78 9.58 7.17
N ARG A 116 1.00 10.67 7.90
CA ARG A 116 0.45 12.01 7.59
C ARG A 116 0.88 12.52 6.22
N ASN A 117 2.07 12.12 5.75
CA ASN A 117 2.62 12.53 4.47
C ASN A 117 2.42 11.50 3.34
N THR A 118 1.66 10.42 3.55
CA THR A 118 1.54 9.35 2.55
C THR A 118 0.97 9.84 1.22
N LEU A 119 -0.07 10.69 1.27
CA LEU A 119 -0.69 11.27 0.06
C LEU A 119 0.26 12.16 -0.75
N PRO A 120 0.91 13.19 -0.17
CA PRO A 120 1.87 14.00 -0.93
C PRO A 120 3.06 13.17 -1.42
N ILE A 121 3.58 12.24 -0.62
CA ILE A 121 4.66 11.31 -1.05
C ILE A 121 4.23 10.53 -2.30
N LEU A 122 3.02 9.95 -2.29
CA LEU A 122 2.48 9.20 -3.42
C LEU A 122 2.31 10.09 -4.66
N CYS A 123 1.80 11.31 -4.49
CA CYS A 123 1.66 12.27 -5.60
C CYS A 123 3.02 12.62 -6.22
N PHE A 124 4.03 12.95 -5.42
CA PHE A 124 5.35 13.29 -5.94
C PHE A 124 6.06 12.11 -6.60
N HIS A 125 5.86 10.90 -6.07
CA HIS A 125 6.33 9.68 -6.72
C HIS A 125 5.66 9.46 -8.09
N LEU A 126 4.33 9.68 -8.20
CA LEU A 126 3.62 9.57 -9.47
C LEU A 126 4.06 10.65 -10.47
N ILE A 127 4.31 11.88 -10.02
CA ILE A 127 4.85 12.94 -10.89
C ILE A 127 6.22 12.52 -11.41
N GLU A 128 7.11 12.05 -10.54
CA GLU A 128 8.44 11.56 -10.92
C GLU A 128 8.36 10.41 -11.92
N LEU A 129 7.50 9.41 -11.68
CA LEU A 129 7.31 8.27 -12.59
C LEU A 129 6.86 8.69 -13.99
N ASN A 130 6.02 9.74 -14.10
CA ASN A 130 5.47 10.21 -15.36
C ASN A 130 6.35 11.25 -16.07
N THR A 131 7.24 11.95 -15.35
CA THR A 131 8.07 13.03 -15.91
C THR A 131 9.51 12.61 -16.19
N PHE A 132 10.07 11.69 -15.40
CA PHE A 132 11.45 11.24 -15.59
C PHE A 132 11.51 10.06 -16.57
N PRO A 133 12.29 10.15 -17.66
CA PRO A 133 12.46 9.06 -18.62
C PRO A 133 13.44 8.00 -18.08
N TRP A 134 13.02 7.26 -17.05
CA TRP A 134 13.85 6.24 -16.40
C TRP A 134 14.39 5.17 -17.35
N GLY A 135 13.66 4.87 -18.42
CA GLY A 135 14.11 3.95 -19.47
C GLY A 135 15.38 4.43 -20.16
N GLU A 136 15.39 5.69 -20.60
CA GLU A 136 16.56 6.28 -21.29
C GLU A 136 17.76 6.40 -20.35
N ILE A 137 17.53 6.84 -19.11
CA ILE A 137 18.56 6.97 -18.08
C ILE A 137 19.18 5.60 -17.77
N ARG A 138 18.36 4.54 -17.73
CA ARG A 138 18.83 3.17 -17.52
C ARG A 138 19.78 2.72 -18.64
N GLU A 139 19.40 2.94 -19.89
CA GLU A 139 20.22 2.54 -21.04
C GLU A 139 21.57 3.28 -21.05
N MET A 140 21.57 4.59 -20.78
CA MET A 140 22.81 5.37 -20.64
C MET A 140 23.71 4.85 -19.52
N TYR A 141 23.13 4.48 -18.38
CA TYR A 141 23.88 4.00 -17.20
C TYR A 141 24.49 2.61 -17.43
N ILE A 142 23.77 1.73 -18.13
CA ILE A 142 24.26 0.40 -18.52
C ILE A 142 25.41 0.53 -19.54
N GLN A 143 25.27 1.41 -20.54
CA GLN A 143 26.33 1.68 -21.52
C GLN A 143 27.60 2.25 -20.89
N SER A 144 27.47 2.97 -19.77
CA SER A 144 28.59 3.53 -19.01
C SER A 144 29.34 2.48 -18.15
N GLY A 145 28.92 1.22 -18.17
CA GLY A 145 29.60 0.11 -17.48
C GLY A 145 29.33 0.01 -15.98
N PHE A 146 28.39 0.79 -15.44
CA PHE A 146 28.05 0.76 -14.01
C PHE A 146 26.93 -0.25 -13.71
N GLY A 147 27.25 -1.32 -12.98
CA GLY A 147 26.30 -2.39 -12.63
C GLY A 147 25.27 -2.05 -11.53
N TYR A 148 25.28 -0.83 -10.97
CA TYR A 148 24.48 -0.44 -9.81
C TYR A 148 23.37 0.58 -10.11
N PHE A 149 22.76 0.52 -11.29
CA PHE A 149 21.66 1.42 -11.67
C PHE A 149 20.51 1.43 -10.65
N GLY A 150 20.17 0.27 -10.07
CA GLY A 150 19.09 0.17 -9.10
C GLY A 150 19.34 1.00 -7.83
N LEU A 151 20.56 1.00 -7.30
CA LEU A 151 20.92 1.80 -6.13
C LEU A 151 20.90 3.29 -6.46
N PHE A 152 21.45 3.67 -7.61
CA PHE A 152 21.40 5.05 -8.11
C PHE A 152 19.96 5.54 -8.23
N ALA A 153 19.10 4.79 -8.93
CA ALA A 153 17.69 5.13 -9.11
C ALA A 153 16.95 5.27 -7.77
N LEU A 154 17.20 4.38 -6.79
CA LEU A 154 16.61 4.48 -5.46
C LEU A 154 17.05 5.77 -4.75
N THR A 155 18.34 6.10 -4.77
CA THR A 155 18.83 7.33 -4.11
C THR A 155 18.20 8.59 -4.71
N VAL A 156 18.08 8.66 -6.04
CA VAL A 156 17.44 9.79 -6.73
C VAL A 156 15.96 9.85 -6.40
N LYS A 157 15.25 8.72 -6.39
CA LYS A 157 13.82 8.65 -6.01
C LYS A 157 13.58 9.17 -4.60
N TYR A 158 14.35 8.70 -3.61
CA TYR A 158 14.20 9.19 -2.24
C TYR A 158 14.56 10.67 -2.12
N ALA A 159 15.67 11.10 -2.73
CA ALA A 159 16.08 12.50 -2.72
C ALA A 159 15.01 13.43 -3.31
N TRP A 160 14.39 13.03 -4.43
CA TRP A 160 13.28 13.75 -5.06
C TRP A 160 12.07 13.87 -4.13
N VAL A 161 11.64 12.76 -3.54
CA VAL A 161 10.48 12.73 -2.62
C VAL A 161 10.72 13.63 -1.42
N PHE A 162 11.91 13.57 -0.79
CA PHE A 162 12.23 14.42 0.36
C PHE A 162 12.33 15.90 -0.01
N LEU A 163 12.92 16.23 -1.15
CA LEU A 163 13.00 17.61 -1.64
C LEU A 163 11.60 18.18 -1.89
N MET A 164 10.75 17.44 -2.61
CA MET A 164 9.40 17.88 -2.93
C MET A 164 8.50 17.95 -1.71
N LEU A 165 8.70 17.05 -0.75
CA LEU A 165 8.04 17.12 0.55
C LEU A 165 8.43 18.43 1.26
N GLY A 166 9.73 18.77 1.32
CA GLY A 166 10.20 20.05 1.86
C GLY A 166 9.56 21.26 1.16
N VAL A 167 9.45 21.24 -0.17
CA VAL A 167 8.76 22.29 -0.94
C VAL A 167 7.27 22.36 -0.62
N ALA A 168 6.59 21.22 -0.49
CA ALA A 168 5.18 21.16 -0.10
C ALA A 168 4.95 21.74 1.31
N TYR A 169 5.90 21.52 2.22
CA TYR A 169 5.91 22.18 3.52
C TYR A 169 6.23 23.67 3.43
N LEU A 170 6.90 24.19 2.41
CA LEU A 170 7.17 25.64 2.29
C LEU A 170 5.99 26.42 1.68
N ILE A 171 5.20 25.78 0.81
CA ILE A 171 4.15 26.45 0.04
C ILE A 171 2.77 26.28 0.72
N PRO A 172 2.11 27.38 1.15
CA PRO A 172 0.86 27.31 1.92
C PRO A 172 -0.32 26.74 1.11
N ALA A 173 -0.31 26.86 -0.22
CA ALA A 173 -1.31 26.24 -1.09
C ALA A 173 -1.24 24.70 -1.01
N PHE A 174 -0.04 24.12 -1.02
CA PHE A 174 0.16 22.68 -0.89
C PHE A 174 -0.17 22.18 0.51
N ARG A 175 0.14 22.97 1.56
CA ARG A 175 -0.30 22.65 2.93
C ARG A 175 -1.83 22.51 3.02
N LYS A 176 -2.56 23.43 2.40
CA LYS A 176 -4.04 23.42 2.40
C LYS A 176 -4.63 22.28 1.57
N ILE A 177 -4.02 21.94 0.43
CA ILE A 177 -4.48 20.86 -0.45
C ILE A 177 -4.22 19.49 0.17
N TYR A 178 -3.06 19.28 0.78
CA TYR A 178 -2.68 18.00 1.37
C TYR A 178 -3.05 17.86 2.85
N GLY A 179 -3.69 18.86 3.46
CA GLY A 179 -4.07 18.84 4.88
C GLY A 179 -2.87 18.79 5.84
N ILE A 180 -1.71 19.28 5.40
CA ILE A 180 -0.48 19.30 6.19
C ILE A 180 -0.57 20.47 7.17
N ASN A 181 -1.08 20.21 8.37
CA ASN A 181 -1.00 21.15 9.47
C ASN A 181 0.35 20.99 10.16
N SER A 182 1.17 22.04 10.04
CA SER A 182 2.42 22.22 10.80
C SER A 182 2.13 22.46 12.28
#